data_AF-A0A2N6FU29-F1
#
_entry.id   AF-A0A2N6FU29-F1
#
_cell.length_a   1.000
_cell.length_b   1.000
_cell.length_c   1.000
_cell.angle_alpha   90.00
_cell.angle_beta   90.00
_cell.angle_gamma   90.00
#
_symmetry.space_group_name_H-M   'P 1'
#
loop_
_entity.id
_entity.type
_entity.pdbx_description
1 polymer ?
#
loop_
_entity_poly.entity_id
_entity_poly.type
_entity_poly.pdbx_seq_one_letter_code
_entity_poly.pdbx_strand_id
1 'polypeptide(L)'
;MNSRLALLLVIFLLSGCGHFLPPLKDVQSQQVSSLRDDEAFVLAVDDFRASLQSSSLQDFVQNYPASQLVFAAKTLIECADLLEQNSKDATDRKNNDRQLSQKVAALTAENSKLEQQLEQLKLLLIEMEKRP
;
A
#
# COMPACT_ATOMS: atom_id res chain seq x y z
N MET A 1 -40.58 -61.58 -4.49
CA MET A 1 -41.26 -60.28 -4.74
C MET A 1 -40.63 -59.16 -3.90
N ASN A 2 -39.29 -59.11 -3.79
CA ASN A 2 -38.62 -58.29 -2.75
C ASN A 2 -37.81 -57.11 -3.32
N SER A 3 -37.59 -57.06 -4.64
CA SER A 3 -36.76 -56.03 -5.29
C SER A 3 -37.51 -54.71 -5.54
N ARG A 4 -38.85 -54.75 -5.66
CA ARG A 4 -39.67 -53.55 -5.85
C ARG A 4 -39.83 -52.71 -4.58
N LEU A 5 -39.76 -53.35 -3.41
CA LEU A 5 -39.87 -52.68 -2.11
C LEU A 5 -38.59 -51.92 -1.74
N ALA A 6 -37.42 -52.47 -2.11
CA ALA A 6 -36.14 -51.78 -1.96
C ALA A 6 -36.04 -50.53 -2.85
N LEU A 7 -36.57 -50.59 -4.09
CA LEU A 7 -36.56 -49.45 -5.00
C LEU A 7 -37.43 -48.29 -4.49
N LEU A 8 -38.59 -48.60 -3.89
CA LEU A 8 -39.50 -47.61 -3.29
C LEU A 8 -38.88 -46.92 -2.07
N LEU A 9 -38.12 -47.65 -1.26
CA LEU A 9 -37.40 -47.10 -0.11
C LEU A 9 -36.30 -46.12 -0.53
N VAL A 10 -35.57 -46.41 -1.61
CA VAL A 10 -34.52 -45.52 -2.14
C VAL A 10 -35.12 -44.22 -2.70
N ILE A 11 -36.27 -44.30 -3.38
CA ILE A 11 -36.98 -43.11 -3.90
C ILE A 11 -37.52 -42.25 -2.75
N PHE A 12 -38.04 -42.87 -1.69
CA PHE A 12 -38.51 -42.16 -0.50
C PHE A 12 -37.37 -41.44 0.24
N LEU A 13 -36.21 -42.11 0.39
CA LEU A 13 -35.01 -41.53 1.01
C LEU A 13 -34.45 -40.34 0.19
N LEU A 14 -34.47 -40.43 -1.14
CA LEU A 14 -34.02 -39.33 -2.01
C LEU A 14 -34.99 -38.13 -1.99
N SER A 15 -36.29 -38.35 -1.84
CA SER A 15 -37.28 -37.27 -1.71
C SER A 15 -37.24 -36.54 -0.36
N GLY A 16 -36.74 -37.21 0.69
CA GLY A 16 -36.59 -36.64 2.04
C GLY A 16 -35.42 -35.68 2.20
N CYS A 17 -34.36 -35.81 1.38
CA CYS A 17 -33.22 -34.89 1.40
C CYS A 17 -33.49 -33.53 0.72
N GLY A 18 -34.62 -33.38 0.03
CA GLY A 18 -35.01 -32.11 -0.60
C GLY A 18 -35.64 -31.09 0.36
N HIS A 19 -36.04 -31.50 1.57
CA HIS A 19 -36.75 -30.64 2.53
C HIS A 19 -35.84 -29.86 3.49
N PHE A 20 -34.51 -29.96 3.32
CA PHE A 20 -33.52 -29.14 4.03
C PHE A 20 -32.91 -28.05 3.12
N LEU A 21 -33.66 -27.65 2.08
CA LEU A 21 -33.33 -26.47 1.30
C LEU A 21 -34.15 -25.29 1.87
N PRO A 22 -33.52 -24.29 2.52
CA PRO A 22 -34.22 -23.05 2.81
C PRO A 22 -34.76 -22.46 1.48
N PRO A 23 -35.90 -21.77 1.49
CA PRO A 23 -36.54 -21.30 0.27
C PRO A 23 -35.54 -20.47 -0.56
N LEU A 24 -35.28 -20.93 -1.79
CA LEU A 24 -34.49 -20.28 -2.86
C LEU A 24 -35.16 -18.99 -3.37
N LYS A 25 -35.56 -18.08 -2.48
CA LYS A 25 -36.21 -16.83 -2.88
C LYS A 25 -35.24 -15.65 -3.02
N ASP A 26 -34.01 -15.78 -2.52
CA ASP A 26 -33.02 -14.68 -2.49
C ASP A 26 -31.71 -14.94 -3.25
N VAL A 27 -31.51 -16.13 -3.84
CA VAL A 27 -30.24 -16.47 -4.50
C VAL A 27 -30.08 -15.80 -5.87
N GLN A 28 -31.17 -15.59 -6.63
CA GLN A 28 -31.09 -14.90 -7.93
C GLN A 28 -30.76 -13.40 -7.78
N SER A 29 -31.22 -12.75 -6.72
CA SER A 29 -30.94 -11.34 -6.44
C SER A 29 -29.49 -11.14 -5.99
N GLN A 30 -28.93 -12.08 -5.20
CA GLN A 30 -27.53 -12.02 -4.75
C GLN A 30 -26.51 -12.30 -5.85
N GLN A 31 -26.83 -13.19 -6.80
CA GLN A 31 -25.89 -13.58 -7.86
C GLN A 31 -25.74 -12.47 -8.93
N VAL A 32 -26.81 -11.73 -9.21
CA VAL A 32 -26.79 -10.59 -10.16
C VAL A 32 -26.10 -9.37 -9.54
N SER A 33 -26.28 -9.11 -8.24
CA SER A 33 -25.53 -8.04 -7.56
C SER A 33 -24.04 -8.35 -7.49
N SER A 34 -23.65 -9.60 -7.24
CA SER A 34 -22.24 -10.02 -7.19
C SER A 34 -21.50 -9.75 -8.50
N LEU A 35 -22.10 -10.08 -9.65
CA LEU A 35 -21.47 -9.85 -10.96
C LEU A 35 -21.24 -8.37 -11.27
N ARG A 36 -22.21 -7.51 -10.89
CA ARG A 36 -22.09 -6.07 -11.11
C ARG A 36 -21.05 -5.44 -10.18
N ASP A 37 -20.94 -5.93 -8.95
CA ASP A 37 -19.94 -5.49 -7.99
C ASP A 37 -18.52 -5.88 -8.47
N ASP A 38 -18.37 -7.09 -9.02
CA ASP A 38 -17.10 -7.57 -9.58
C ASP A 38 -16.65 -6.71 -10.77
N GLU A 39 -17.54 -6.41 -11.72
CA GLU A 39 -17.25 -5.53 -12.86
C GLU A 39 -16.87 -4.11 -12.41
N ALA A 40 -17.63 -3.54 -11.47
CA ALA A 40 -17.35 -2.20 -10.94
C ALA A 40 -16.01 -2.14 -10.20
N PHE A 41 -15.66 -3.20 -9.45
CA PHE A 41 -14.38 -3.30 -8.77
C PHE A 41 -13.22 -3.42 -9.76
N VAL A 42 -13.34 -4.27 -10.78
CA VAL A 42 -12.29 -4.43 -11.81
C VAL A 42 -12.02 -3.09 -12.49
N LEU A 43 -13.07 -2.34 -12.85
CA LEU A 43 -12.91 -1.04 -13.49
C LEU A 43 -12.21 -0.03 -12.56
N ALA A 44 -12.57 -0.01 -11.27
CA ALA A 44 -11.91 0.83 -10.29
C ALA A 44 -10.43 0.46 -10.08
N VAL A 45 -10.09 -0.82 -10.12
CA VAL A 45 -8.71 -1.31 -10.02
C VAL A 45 -7.91 -0.97 -11.27
N ASP A 46 -8.49 -1.07 -12.46
CA ASP A 46 -7.83 -0.71 -13.71
C ASP A 46 -7.53 0.80 -13.77
N ASP A 47 -8.49 1.64 -13.36
CA ASP A 47 -8.29 3.09 -13.22
C ASP A 47 -7.20 3.42 -12.20
N PHE A 48 -7.22 2.75 -11.04
CA PHE A 48 -6.17 2.89 -10.04
C PHE A 48 -4.81 2.47 -10.60
N ARG A 49 -4.73 1.37 -11.36
CA ARG A 49 -3.46 0.91 -11.94
C ARG A 49 -2.93 1.88 -12.99
N ALA A 50 -3.81 2.50 -13.77
CA ALA A 50 -3.44 3.45 -14.81
C ALA A 50 -3.01 4.81 -14.24
N SER A 51 -3.67 5.29 -13.19
CA SER A 51 -3.48 6.64 -12.64
C SER A 51 -2.69 6.69 -11.32
N LEU A 52 -2.60 5.57 -10.62
CA LEU A 52 -2.15 5.43 -9.22
C LEU A 52 -2.96 6.28 -8.22
N GLN A 53 -4.13 6.79 -8.63
CA GLN A 53 -5.02 7.57 -7.78
C GLN A 53 -6.08 6.69 -7.14
N SER A 54 -6.22 6.76 -5.82
CA SER A 54 -7.14 5.94 -5.05
C SER A 54 -8.62 6.33 -5.19
N SER A 55 -8.93 7.43 -5.89
CA SER A 55 -10.29 7.97 -6.08
C SER A 55 -11.31 6.94 -6.60
N SER A 56 -11.02 6.21 -7.68
CA SER A 56 -11.95 5.21 -8.22
C SER A 56 -12.22 4.05 -7.24
N LEU A 57 -11.23 3.66 -6.43
CA LEU A 57 -11.39 2.65 -5.37
C LEU A 57 -12.24 3.19 -4.21
N GLN A 58 -12.07 4.46 -3.85
CA GLN A 58 -12.88 5.12 -2.82
C GLN A 58 -14.35 5.20 -3.27
N ASP A 59 -14.59 5.57 -4.52
CA ASP A 59 -15.93 5.60 -5.12
C ASP A 59 -16.58 4.22 -5.11
N PHE A 60 -15.82 3.16 -5.41
CA PHE A 60 -16.31 1.78 -5.29
C PHE A 60 -16.74 1.46 -3.85
N VAL A 61 -15.92 1.76 -2.85
CA VAL A 61 -16.23 1.52 -1.43
C VAL A 61 -17.49 2.26 -0.98
N GLN A 62 -17.71 3.48 -1.46
CA GLN A 62 -18.89 4.28 -1.12
C GLN A 62 -20.17 3.77 -1.80
N ASN A 63 -20.08 3.40 -3.07
CA ASN A 63 -21.23 2.99 -3.88
C ASN A 63 -21.65 1.53 -3.62
N TYR A 64 -20.72 0.68 -3.16
CA TYR A 64 -20.94 -0.76 -2.95
C TYR A 64 -20.53 -1.22 -1.54
N PRO A 65 -21.04 -0.61 -0.45
CA PRO A 65 -20.54 -0.84 0.91
C PRO A 65 -20.79 -2.25 1.45
N ALA A 66 -21.75 -2.99 0.86
CA ALA A 66 -22.07 -4.37 1.22
C ALA A 66 -21.29 -5.41 0.38
N SER A 67 -20.49 -4.97 -0.60
CA SER A 67 -19.70 -5.87 -1.44
C SER A 67 -18.59 -6.53 -0.63
N GLN A 68 -18.34 -7.82 -0.90
CA GLN A 68 -17.23 -8.57 -0.29
C GLN A 68 -15.86 -8.00 -0.72
N LEU A 69 -15.81 -7.26 -1.83
CA LEU A 69 -14.60 -6.66 -2.39
C LEU A 69 -14.22 -5.33 -1.74
N VAL A 70 -15.08 -4.76 -0.88
CA VAL A 70 -14.79 -3.52 -0.13
C VAL A 70 -13.51 -3.64 0.68
N PHE A 71 -13.26 -4.81 1.28
CA PHE A 71 -12.03 -5.04 2.03
C PHE A 71 -10.80 -4.92 1.13
N ALA A 72 -10.83 -5.56 -0.04
CA ALA A 72 -9.73 -5.48 -1.01
C ALA A 72 -9.51 -4.06 -1.52
N ALA A 73 -10.58 -3.33 -1.85
CA ALA A 73 -10.50 -1.93 -2.26
C ALA A 73 -9.85 -1.05 -1.17
N LYS A 74 -10.25 -1.22 0.10
CA LYS A 74 -9.66 -0.50 1.23
C LYS A 74 -8.18 -0.82 1.41
N THR A 75 -7.79 -2.08 1.32
CA THR A 75 -6.37 -2.46 1.41
C THR A 75 -5.55 -1.82 0.29
N LEU A 76 -6.07 -1.77 -0.93
CA LEU A 76 -5.37 -1.12 -2.04
C LEU A 76 -5.21 0.39 -1.81
N ILE A 77 -6.23 1.06 -1.26
CA ILE A 77 -6.15 2.47 -0.86
C ILE A 77 -5.07 2.67 0.19
N GLU A 78 -5.09 1.88 1.27
CA GLU A 78 -4.07 1.96 2.34
C GLU A 78 -2.65 1.72 1.82
N CYS A 79 -2.48 0.74 0.91
CA CYS A 79 -1.18 0.50 0.27
C CYS A 79 -0.72 1.68 -0.58
N ALA A 80 -1.64 2.34 -1.30
CA ALA A 80 -1.32 3.52 -2.09
C ALA A 80 -0.84 4.68 -1.20
N ASP A 81 -1.56 4.94 -0.10
CA ASP A 81 -1.22 6.00 0.85
C ASP A 81 0.14 5.74 1.51
N LEU A 82 0.43 4.49 1.91
CA LEU A 82 1.73 4.10 2.45
C LEU A 82 2.87 4.28 1.45
N LEU A 83 2.63 3.96 0.17
CA LEU A 83 3.63 4.16 -0.88
C LEU A 83 3.90 5.64 -1.14
N GLU A 84 2.87 6.48 -1.15
CA GLU A 84 3.01 7.93 -1.30
C GLU A 84 3.79 8.52 -0.13
N GLN A 85 3.45 8.15 1.11
CA GLN A 85 4.16 8.59 2.30
C GLN A 85 5.65 8.18 2.25
N ASN A 86 5.93 6.92 1.93
CA ASN A 86 7.31 6.44 1.82
C ASN A 86 8.10 7.15 0.72
N SER A 87 7.46 7.47 -0.41
CA SER A 87 8.09 8.22 -1.51
C SER A 87 8.46 9.65 -1.07
N LYS A 88 7.55 10.30 -0.33
CA LYS A 88 7.79 11.63 0.23
C LYS A 88 8.92 11.60 1.25
N ASP A 89 8.88 10.67 2.20
CA ASP A 89 9.92 10.51 3.22
C ASP A 89 11.28 10.22 2.60
N ALA A 90 11.35 9.39 1.55
CA ALA A 90 12.58 9.11 0.83
C ALA A 90 13.14 10.35 0.13
N THR A 91 12.26 11.17 -0.44
CA THR A 91 12.64 12.44 -1.08
C THR A 91 13.17 13.44 -0.06
N ASP A 92 12.51 13.57 1.08
CA ASP A 92 12.92 14.47 2.17
C ASP A 92 14.27 14.05 2.77
N ARG A 93 14.48 12.75 2.99
CA ARG A 93 15.78 12.21 3.43
C ARG A 93 16.88 12.53 2.43
N LYS A 94 16.66 12.30 1.14
CA LYS A 94 17.64 12.61 0.09
C LYS A 94 18.00 14.09 0.05
N ASN A 95 17.02 14.97 0.24
CA ASN A 95 17.26 16.41 0.31
C ASN A 95 18.07 16.79 1.56
N ASN A 96 17.76 16.22 2.72
CA ASN A 96 18.50 16.43 3.95
C ASN A 96 19.95 15.93 3.85
N ASP A 97 20.16 14.73 3.31
CA ASP A 97 21.49 14.17 3.10
C ASP A 97 22.34 15.06 2.19
N ARG A 98 21.72 15.64 1.15
CA ARG A 98 22.39 16.60 0.27
C ARG A 98 22.79 17.87 1.02
N GLN A 99 21.91 18.43 1.84
CA GLN A 99 22.22 19.61 2.66
C GLN A 99 23.31 19.34 3.70
N LEU A 100 23.24 18.19 4.38
CA LEU A 100 24.26 17.75 5.33
C LEU A 100 25.61 17.58 4.65
N SER A 101 25.65 16.92 3.49
CA SER A 101 26.88 16.75 2.70
C SER A 101 27.50 18.09 2.31
N GLN A 102 26.68 19.07 1.89
CA GLN A 102 27.16 20.42 1.58
C GLN A 102 27.71 21.12 2.83
N LYS A 103 27.04 20.98 3.98
CA LYS A 103 27.50 21.56 5.24
C LYS A 103 28.82 20.94 5.71
N VAL A 104 28.96 19.62 5.61
CA VAL A 104 30.22 18.92 5.91
C VAL A 104 31.34 19.45 5.02
N ALA A 105 31.13 19.53 3.69
CA ALA A 105 32.13 20.05 2.77
C ALA A 105 32.55 21.49 3.11
N ALA A 106 31.60 22.36 3.47
CA ALA A 106 31.87 23.74 3.87
C ALA A 106 32.72 23.80 5.16
N LEU A 107 32.34 23.03 6.19
CA LEU A 107 33.07 22.94 7.44
C LEU A 107 34.47 22.35 7.26
N THR A 108 34.63 21.35 6.40
CA THR A 108 35.95 20.79 6.08
C THR A 108 36.85 21.82 5.41
N ALA A 109 36.32 22.62 4.47
CA ALA A 109 37.08 23.68 3.83
C ALA A 109 37.47 24.79 4.82
N GLU A 110 36.54 25.19 5.71
CA GLU A 110 36.81 26.17 6.76
C GLU A 110 37.88 25.68 7.74
N ASN A 111 37.79 24.43 8.18
CA ASN A 111 38.77 23.84 9.09
C ASN A 111 40.16 23.79 8.46
N SER A 112 40.26 23.37 7.19
CA SER A 112 41.54 23.38 6.46
C SER A 112 42.14 24.78 6.36
N LYS A 113 41.32 25.82 6.14
CA LYS A 113 41.78 27.21 6.12
C LYS A 113 42.29 27.65 7.50
N LEU A 114 41.57 27.30 8.57
CA LEU A 114 41.98 27.63 9.95
C LEU A 114 43.30 26.93 10.31
N GLU A 115 43.47 25.66 9.94
CA GLU A 115 44.74 24.93 10.15
C GLU A 115 45.90 25.62 9.43
N GLN A 116 45.71 26.06 8.19
CA GLN A 116 46.73 26.82 7.45
C GLN A 116 47.09 28.14 8.13
N GLN A 117 46.09 28.89 8.59
CA GLN A 117 46.31 30.15 9.30
C GLN A 117 47.04 29.94 10.63
N LEU A 118 46.68 28.88 11.35
CA LEU A 118 47.33 28.50 12.61
C LEU A 118 48.80 28.13 12.38
N GLU A 119 49.09 27.38 11.32
CA GLU A 119 50.46 27.02 10.97
C GLU A 119 51.30 28.24 10.54
N GLN A 120 50.73 29.15 9.75
CA GLN A 120 51.38 30.43 9.43
C GLN A 120 51.68 31.26 10.68
N LEU A 121 50.73 31.32 11.62
CA LEU A 121 50.91 32.07 12.87
C LEU A 121 52.01 31.46 13.74
N LYS A 122 52.08 30.12 13.84
CA LYS A 122 53.18 29.43 14.54
C LYS A 122 54.53 29.80 13.94
N LEU A 123 54.66 29.76 12.61
CA LEU A 123 55.91 30.12 11.95
C LEU A 123 56.32 31.56 12.24
N LEU A 124 55.36 32.49 12.20
CA LEU A 124 55.59 33.90 12.53
C LEU A 124 56.05 34.07 13.99
N LEU A 125 55.41 33.39 14.94
CA LEU A 125 55.79 33.41 16.35
C LEU A 125 57.21 32.90 16.57
N ILE A 126 57.58 31.79 15.92
CA ILE A 126 58.93 31.24 15.95
C ILE A 126 59.95 32.24 15.37
N GLU A 127 59.62 32.92 14.28
CA GLU A 127 60.50 33.93 13.69
C GLU A 127 60.67 35.14 14.61
N MET A 128 59.59 35.60 15.25
CA MET A 128 59.64 36.68 16.24
C MET A 128 60.48 36.32 17.46
N GLU A 129 60.36 35.11 17.98
CA GLU A 129 61.14 34.64 19.14
C GLU A 129 62.64 34.49 18.82
N LYS A 130 62.98 34.21 17.54
CA LYS A 130 64.36 34.09 17.06
C LYS A 130 65.04 35.43 16.77
N ARG A 131 64.30 36.53 16.71
CA ARG A 131 64.88 37.88 16.61
C ARG A 131 64.99 38.46 18.03
N PRO A 132 66.20 38.69 18.56
CA PRO A 132 66.39 39.27 19.89
C PRO A 132 65.85 40.69 19.99
#